data_AF-A0A2V3WD29-F1
#
_entry.id   AF-A0A2V3WD29-F1
#
_cell.length_a   1.000
_cell.length_b   1.000
_cell.length_c   1.000
_cell.angle_alpha   90.00
_cell.angle_beta   90.00
_cell.angle_gamma   90.00
#
_symmetry.space_group_name_H-M   'P 1'
#
loop_
_entity.id
_entity.type
_entity.pdbx_description
1 polymer ?
#
loop_
_entity_poly.entity_id
_entity_poly.type
_entity_poly.pdbx_seq_one_letter_code
_entity_poly.pdbx_strand_id
1 'polypeptide(L)'
;MDAIVYFSGIYLFVILSIVGGVVWLQISLSKKHNKWLGLILPFICFVCASFIIFSMLPFGSTVTNLTEIVDGNVVSKVTVNQEVSVLNIFFVFLISNIPTLILLLIYIANRKKIKVKNQLDKMNIQDLE
;
A
#
# COMPACT_ATOMS: atom_id res chain seq x y z
N MET A 1 22.09 25.21 10.46
CA MET A 1 21.01 24.32 9.95
C MET A 1 21.71 23.21 9.21
N ASP A 2 21.62 21.99 9.71
CA ASP A 2 22.49 20.88 9.29
C ASP A 2 22.06 20.33 7.93
N ALA A 3 23.01 19.88 7.10
CA ALA A 3 22.74 19.28 5.79
C ALA A 3 21.75 18.11 5.86
N ILE A 4 21.72 17.40 7.00
CA ILE A 4 20.78 16.33 7.32
C ILE A 4 19.33 16.84 7.33
N VAL A 5 19.09 18.04 7.86
CA VAL A 5 17.76 18.65 7.94
C VAL A 5 17.25 19.06 6.55
N TYR A 6 18.13 19.54 5.67
CA TYR A 6 17.75 19.84 4.28
C TYR A 6 17.44 18.58 3.49
N PHE A 7 18.25 17.53 3.64
CA PHE A 7 18.03 16.25 2.97
C PHE A 7 16.71 15.60 3.43
N SER A 8 16.42 15.63 4.73
CA SER A 8 15.15 15.11 5.28
C SER A 8 13.94 15.95 4.83
N GLY A 9 14.08 17.27 4.75
CA GLY A 9 13.04 18.15 4.24
C GLY A 9 12.70 17.90 2.75
N ILE A 10 13.72 17.73 1.91
CA ILE A 10 13.55 17.38 0.48
C ILE A 10 12.84 16.04 0.35
N TYR A 11 13.27 15.04 1.13
CA TYR A 11 12.66 13.72 1.12
C TYR A 11 11.16 13.76 1.47
N LEU A 12 10.78 14.53 2.50
CA LEU A 12 9.38 14.74 2.87
C LEU A 12 8.55 15.36 1.73
N PHE A 13 9.11 16.38 1.08
CA PHE A 13 8.41 17.09 -0.01
C PHE A 13 8.18 16.19 -1.24
N VAL A 14 9.16 15.37 -1.58
CA VAL A 14 9.04 14.38 -2.67
C VAL A 14 7.94 13.37 -2.38
N ILE A 15 7.87 12.84 -1.14
CA ILE A 15 6.80 11.91 -0.74
C ILE A 15 5.42 12.56 -0.86
N LEU A 16 5.26 13.77 -0.33
CA LEU A 16 4.01 14.55 -0.42
C LEU A 16 3.57 14.72 -1.88
N SER A 17 4.51 15.05 -2.77
CA SER A 17 4.23 15.26 -4.19
C SER A 17 3.79 13.96 -4.88
N ILE A 18 4.42 12.83 -4.55
CA ILE A 18 4.04 11.50 -5.08
C ILE A 18 2.64 11.12 -4.57
N VAL A 19 2.38 11.25 -3.27
CA VAL A 19 1.09 10.92 -2.65
C VAL A 19 -0.03 11.78 -3.27
N GLY A 20 0.20 13.09 -3.40
CA GLY A 20 -0.75 14.00 -4.05
C GLY A 20 -1.03 13.60 -5.50
N GLY A 21 0.01 13.26 -6.26
CA GLY A 21 -0.12 12.78 -7.65
C GLY A 21 -0.92 11.48 -7.75
N VAL A 22 -0.68 10.52 -6.86
CA VAL A 22 -1.41 9.24 -6.78
C VAL A 22 -2.90 9.49 -6.48
N VAL A 23 -3.22 10.35 -5.51
CA VAL A 23 -4.61 10.69 -5.16
C VAL A 23 -5.31 11.41 -6.32
N TRP A 24 -4.64 12.38 -6.94
CA TRP A 24 -5.18 13.10 -8.09
C TRP A 24 -5.45 12.17 -9.28
N LEU A 25 -4.50 11.29 -9.59
CA LEU A 25 -4.63 10.27 -10.63
C LEU A 25 -5.81 9.36 -10.32
N GLN A 26 -5.99 8.98 -9.06
CA GLN A 26 -7.06 8.08 -8.65
C GLN A 26 -8.45 8.69 -8.79
N ILE A 27 -8.59 9.97 -8.42
CA ILE A 27 -9.83 10.72 -8.63
C ILE A 27 -10.10 10.88 -10.12
N SER A 28 -9.08 11.21 -10.91
CA SER A 28 -9.20 11.40 -12.37
C SER A 28 -9.61 10.11 -13.09
N LEU A 29 -9.00 8.98 -12.73
CA LEU A 29 -9.36 7.66 -13.27
C LEU A 29 -10.75 7.20 -12.82
N SER A 30 -11.17 7.49 -11.58
CA SER A 30 -12.51 7.17 -11.07
C SER A 30 -13.63 7.93 -11.80
N LYS A 31 -13.34 9.17 -12.20
CA LYS A 31 -14.28 10.04 -12.94
C LYS A 31 -14.47 9.65 -14.40
N LYS A 32 -13.59 8.82 -14.98
CA LYS A 32 -13.69 8.40 -16.38
C LYS A 32 -14.90 7.46 -16.56
N HIS A 33 -15.53 7.52 -17.74
CA HIS A 33 -16.75 6.74 -18.04
C HIS A 33 -16.55 5.23 -17.76
N ASN A 34 -15.36 4.72 -18.08
CA ASN A 34 -14.95 3.34 -17.86
C ASN A 34 -14.66 3.06 -16.36
N LYS A 35 -15.47 2.18 -15.77
CA LYS A 35 -15.37 1.74 -14.36
C LYS A 35 -14.03 1.06 -14.03
N TRP A 36 -13.37 0.47 -15.03
CA TRP A 36 -12.16 -0.33 -14.85
C TRP A 36 -10.91 0.52 -14.63
N LEU A 37 -10.90 1.74 -15.16
CA LEU A 37 -9.75 2.64 -15.04
C LEU A 37 -9.54 3.11 -13.61
N GLY A 38 -10.60 3.43 -12.87
CA GLY A 38 -10.51 3.72 -11.42
C GLY A 38 -10.05 2.54 -10.56
N LEU A 39 -10.16 1.31 -11.09
CA LEU A 39 -9.81 0.08 -10.38
C LEU A 39 -8.42 -0.45 -10.75
N ILE A 40 -7.73 0.15 -11.72
CA ILE A 40 -6.39 -0.32 -12.13
C ILE A 40 -5.34 -0.07 -11.04
N LEU A 41 -5.44 1.05 -10.32
CA LEU A 41 -4.45 1.44 -9.31
C LEU A 41 -4.57 0.62 -8.01
N PRO A 42 -5.76 0.38 -7.43
CA PRO A 42 -5.90 -0.58 -6.34
C PRO A 42 -5.48 -1.99 -6.78
N PHE A 43 -5.77 -2.37 -8.04
CA PHE A 43 -5.38 -3.68 -8.56
C PHE A 43 -3.86 -3.84 -8.68
N ILE A 44 -3.14 -2.83 -9.18
CA ILE A 44 -1.67 -2.82 -9.20
C ILE A 44 -1.12 -2.92 -7.77
N CYS A 45 -1.67 -2.17 -6.82
CA CYS A 45 -1.23 -2.20 -5.43
C CYS A 45 -1.46 -3.59 -4.79
N PHE A 46 -2.60 -4.22 -5.09
CA PHE A 46 -2.92 -5.58 -4.66
C PHE A 46 -1.95 -6.63 -5.24
N VAL A 47 -1.60 -6.52 -6.53
CA VAL A 47 -0.66 -7.42 -7.19
C VAL A 47 0.75 -7.26 -6.60
N CYS A 48 1.20 -6.03 -6.35
CA CYS A 48 2.46 -5.77 -5.67
C CYS A 48 2.48 -6.36 -4.26
N ALA A 49 1.42 -6.18 -3.46
CA ALA A 49 1.32 -6.77 -2.12
C ALA A 49 1.33 -8.31 -2.16
N SER A 50 0.67 -8.91 -3.15
CA SER A 50 0.69 -10.37 -3.35
C SER A 50 2.09 -10.88 -3.71
N PHE A 51 2.85 -10.11 -4.49
CA PHE A 51 4.23 -10.46 -4.85
C PHE A 51 5.16 -10.47 -3.62
N ILE A 52 4.97 -9.54 -2.67
CA ILE A 52 5.75 -9.50 -1.41
C ILE A 52 5.58 -10.80 -0.63
N ILE A 53 4.36 -11.32 -0.50
CA ILE A 53 4.10 -12.56 0.24
C ILE A 53 4.66 -13.76 -0.50
N PHE A 54 4.51 -13.80 -1.82
CA PHE A 54 5.11 -14.85 -2.64
C PHE A 54 6.64 -14.89 -2.46
N SER A 55 7.28 -13.72 -2.38
CA SER A 55 8.70 -13.60 -2.07
C SER A 55 9.03 -13.97 -0.63
N MET A 56 8.10 -13.96 0.33
CA MET A 56 8.37 -14.29 1.73
C MET A 56 8.31 -15.81 1.98
N LEU A 57 7.53 -16.56 1.18
CA LEU A 57 7.34 -18.01 1.34
C LEU A 57 8.65 -18.82 1.37
N PRO A 58 9.59 -18.68 0.42
CA PRO A 58 10.83 -19.47 0.44
C PRO A 58 11.88 -18.94 1.43
N PHE A 59 11.72 -17.71 1.94
CA PHE A 59 12.66 -17.07 2.88
C PHE A 59 12.09 -16.95 4.31
N GLY A 60 10.98 -17.63 4.60
CA GLY A 60 10.29 -17.56 5.88
C GLY A 60 11.04 -18.24 7.04
N SER A 61 12.15 -18.90 6.78
CA SER A 61 13.00 -19.49 7.82
C SER A 61 14.33 -18.75 7.84
N THR A 62 14.58 -17.99 8.90
CA THR A 62 15.89 -17.34 9.10
C THR A 62 16.67 -18.09 10.16
N VAL A 63 17.89 -18.52 9.79
CA VAL A 63 18.82 -19.17 10.70
C VAL A 63 19.84 -18.13 11.13
N THR A 64 19.81 -17.75 12.39
CA THR A 64 20.77 -16.80 12.97
C THR A 64 21.75 -17.55 13.85
N ASN A 65 23.06 -17.40 13.58
CA ASN A 65 24.11 -17.97 14.40
C ASN A 65 24.60 -16.89 15.36
N LEU A 66 24.24 -17.02 16.62
CA LEU A 66 24.73 -16.16 17.69
C LEU A 66 26.01 -16.78 18.23
N THR A 67 27.11 -16.03 18.13
CA THR A 67 28.39 -16.40 18.75
C THR A 67 28.59 -15.54 19.98
N GLU A 68 28.54 -16.15 21.16
CA GLU A 68 28.98 -15.47 22.38
C GLU A 68 30.50 -15.56 22.47
N ILE A 69 31.13 -14.39 22.46
CA ILE A 69 32.57 -14.23 22.65
C ILE A 69 32.76 -13.71 24.07
N VAL A 70 33.43 -14.49 24.91
CA VAL A 70 33.87 -14.07 26.25
C VAL A 70 35.39 -14.16 26.26
N ASP A 71 36.06 -13.08 26.64
CA ASP A 71 37.52 -12.97 26.70
C ASP A 71 38.27 -13.37 25.42
N GLY A 72 37.69 -13.06 24.26
CA GLY A 72 38.31 -13.30 22.95
C GLY A 72 38.24 -14.74 22.43
N ASN A 73 37.64 -15.65 23.19
CA ASN A 73 37.37 -17.03 22.75
C ASN A 73 35.88 -17.23 22.45
N VAL A 74 35.58 -18.03 21.42
CA VAL A 74 34.19 -18.35 21.04
C VAL A 74 33.69 -19.45 21.98
N VAL A 75 32.84 -19.10 22.94
CA VAL A 75 32.42 -20.01 24.03
C VAL A 75 31.20 -20.84 23.63
N SER A 76 30.30 -20.27 22.82
CA SER A 76 29.10 -20.99 22.37
C SER A 76 28.58 -20.47 21.03
N LYS A 77 28.13 -21.40 20.17
CA LYS A 77 27.41 -21.10 18.92
C LYS A 77 25.96 -21.52 19.12
N VAL A 78 25.07 -20.56 19.31
CA VAL A 78 23.63 -20.80 19.42
C VAL A 78 23.01 -20.54 18.06
N THR A 79 22.52 -21.60 17.42
CA THR A 79 21.75 -21.50 16.17
C THR A 79 20.28 -21.31 16.51
N VAL A 80 19.73 -20.14 16.21
CA VAL A 80 18.31 -19.82 16.39
C VAL A 80 17.62 -19.93 15.04
N ASN A 81 16.68 -20.86 14.93
CA ASN A 81 15.80 -21.01 13.78
C ASN A 81 14.52 -20.20 14.04
N GLN A 82 14.33 -19.09 13.33
CA GLN A 82 13.08 -18.34 13.36
C GLN A 82 12.23 -18.76 12.17
N GLU A 83 11.16 -19.50 12.45
CA GLU A 83 10.15 -19.85 11.46
C GLU A 83 9.04 -18.79 11.41
N VAL A 84 8.74 -18.32 10.22
CA VAL A 84 7.59 -17.43 9.98
C VAL A 84 6.31 -18.26 10.04
N SER A 85 5.52 -18.04 11.09
CA SER A 85 4.20 -18.66 11.26
C SER A 85 3.19 -18.14 10.22
N VAL A 86 2.21 -18.98 9.87
CA VAL A 86 1.06 -18.64 8.99
C VAL A 86 0.33 -17.38 9.47
N LEU A 87 0.23 -17.20 10.78
CA LEU A 87 -0.42 -16.04 11.39
C LEU A 87 0.32 -14.74 11.04
N ASN A 88 1.66 -14.75 11.00
CA ASN A 88 2.46 -13.60 10.59
C ASN A 88 2.24 -13.26 9.12
N ILE A 89 2.17 -14.26 8.25
CA ILE A 89 1.91 -14.06 6.81
C ILE A 89 0.54 -13.38 6.61
N PHE A 90 -0.47 -13.79 7.37
CA PHE A 90 -1.80 -13.18 7.33
C PHE A 90 -1.77 -11.70 7.75
N PHE A 91 -1.08 -11.36 8.84
CA PHE A 91 -0.96 -9.96 9.26
C PHE A 91 -0.16 -9.11 8.27
N VAL A 92 0.94 -9.64 7.71
CA VAL A 92 1.71 -8.97 6.65
C VAL A 92 0.81 -8.70 5.43
N PHE A 93 -0.04 -9.66 5.05
CA PHE A 93 -1.03 -9.46 3.98
C PHE A 93 -2.04 -8.37 4.30
N LEU A 94 -2.60 -8.35 5.51
CA LEU A 94 -3.54 -7.31 5.91
C LEU A 94 -2.91 -5.92 5.88
N ILE A 95 -1.74 -5.77 6.50
CA ILE A 95 -1.04 -4.48 6.61
C ILE A 95 -0.62 -3.98 5.23
N SER A 96 -0.06 -4.85 4.39
CA SER A 96 0.33 -4.49 3.02
C SER A 96 -0.84 -4.13 2.11
N ASN A 97 -2.07 -4.57 2.44
CA ASN A 97 -3.28 -4.23 1.69
C ASN A 97 -4.08 -3.04 2.24
N ILE A 98 -3.67 -2.44 3.37
CA ILE A 98 -4.30 -1.20 3.87
C ILE A 98 -4.35 -0.10 2.79
N PRO A 99 -3.25 0.19 2.03
CA PRO A 99 -3.28 1.19 0.98
C PRO A 99 -4.30 0.87 -0.12
N THR A 100 -4.39 -0.40 -0.52
CA THR A 100 -5.37 -0.90 -1.50
C THR A 100 -6.81 -0.65 -1.04
N LEU A 101 -7.12 -0.93 0.22
CA LEU A 101 -8.45 -0.71 0.80
C LEU A 101 -8.83 0.78 0.82
N ILE A 102 -7.90 1.66 1.19
CA ILE A 102 -8.12 3.12 1.18
C ILE A 102 -8.42 3.59 -0.24
N LEU A 103 -7.63 3.15 -1.23
CA LEU A 103 -7.84 3.50 -2.64
C LEU A 103 -9.18 2.99 -3.17
N LEU A 104 -9.59 1.79 -2.77
CA LEU A 104 -10.89 1.20 -3.15
C LEU A 104 -12.05 2.00 -2.55
N LEU A 105 -11.93 2.41 -1.28
CA LEU A 105 -12.94 3.22 -0.60
C LEU A 105 -13.13 4.58 -1.31
N ILE A 106 -12.04 5.24 -1.67
CA ILE A 106 -12.05 6.50 -2.44
C ILE A 106 -12.73 6.28 -3.80
N TYR A 107 -12.43 5.18 -4.49
CA TYR A 107 -13.06 4.84 -5.76
C TYR A 107 -14.59 4.69 -5.62
N ILE A 108 -15.05 3.91 -4.62
CA ILE A 108 -16.50 3.69 -4.40
C ILE A 108 -17.20 5.01 -4.05
N ALA A 109 -16.61 5.83 -3.18
CA ALA A 109 -17.17 7.11 -2.76
C ALA A 109 -17.34 8.07 -3.94
N ASN A 110 -16.30 8.23 -4.76
CA ASN A 110 -16.36 9.09 -5.95
C ASN A 110 -17.36 8.57 -6.99
N ARG A 111 -17.45 7.25 -7.20
CA ARG A 111 -18.39 6.67 -8.16
C ARG A 111 -19.85 6.86 -7.71
N LYS A 112 -20.13 6.74 -6.41
CA LYS A 112 -21.47 7.02 -5.86
C LYS A 112 -21.88 8.47 -6.14
N LYS A 113 -20.99 9.43 -5.90
CA LYS A 113 -21.24 10.86 -6.18
C LYS A 113 -21.62 11.12 -7.64
N ILE A 114 -20.91 10.51 -8.59
CA ILE A 114 -21.19 10.66 -10.04
C ILE A 114 -22.56 10.07 -10.40
N LYS A 115 -22.90 8.89 -9.88
CA LYS A 115 -24.21 8.27 -10.16
C LYS A 115 -25.38 9.13 -9.68
N VAL A 116 -25.27 9.67 -8.46
CA VAL A 116 -26.31 10.54 -7.88
C VAL A 116 -26.46 11.82 -8.70
N LYS A 117 -25.34 12.45 -9.10
CA LYS A 117 -25.38 13.64 -9.96
C LYS A 117 -26.08 13.37 -11.29
N ASN A 118 -25.74 12.26 -11.95
CA ASN A 118 -26.38 11.88 -13.22
C ASN A 118 -27.89 11.62 -13.08
N GLN A 119 -28.35 11.15 -11.92
CA GLN A 119 -29.78 10.96 -11.66
C GLN A 119 -30.50 12.29 -11.44
N LEU A 120 -29.90 13.20 -10.66
CA LEU A 120 -30.42 14.55 -10.46
C LEU A 120 -30.50 15.34 -11.77
N ASP A 121 -29.45 15.29 -12.59
CA ASP A 121 -29.44 15.95 -13.90
C ASP A 121 -30.54 15.37 -14.81
N LYS A 122 -30.78 14.06 -14.75
CA LYS A 122 -31.86 13.42 -15.52
C LYS A 122 -33.25 13.85 -15.06
N MET A 123 -33.47 14.01 -13.76
CA MET A 123 -34.74 14.49 -13.20
C MET A 123 -34.98 15.96 -13.56
N ASN A 124 -33.95 16.81 -13.43
CA ASN A 124 -34.05 18.24 -13.71
C ASN A 124 -34.36 18.56 -15.18
N ILE A 125 -33.91 17.72 -16.12
CA ILE A 125 -34.22 17.89 -17.56
C ILE A 125 -35.70 17.55 -17.85
N GLN A 126 -36.27 16.57 -17.16
CA GLN A 126 -37.65 16.13 -17.39
C GLN A 126 -38.71 17.09 -16.85
N ASP A 127 -38.40 17.88 -15.83
CA ASP A 127 -39.31 18.90 -15.28
C ASP A 127 -39.32 20.20 -16.11
N LEU A 128 -38.36 20.37 -17.03
CA LEU A 128 -38.20 21.58 -17.84
C LEU A 128 -38.86 21.50 -19.23
N GLU A 129 -39.29 20.31 -19.67
CA GLU A 129 -40.05 20.06 -20.92
C GLU A 129 -41.57 19.99 -20.65
#